data_AF-A0AAN5D4E1-F1
#
_entry.id   AF-A0AAN5D4E1-F1
#
_cell.length_a   1.000
_cell.length_b   1.000
_cell.length_c   1.000
_cell.angle_alpha   90.00
_cell.angle_beta   90.00
_cell.angle_gamma   90.00
#
_symmetry.space_group_name_H-M   'P 1'
#
loop_
_entity.id
_entity.type
_entity.pdbx_description
1 polymer ?
#
loop_
_entity_poly.entity_id
_entity_poly.type
_entity_poly.pdbx_seq_one_letter_code
_entity_poly.pdbx_strand_id
1 'polypeptide(L)'
;IFISIYAYNRVLHKSISVSVNGYSVAKTFQIRENCRIMECMMSFLLPFGFSSSIGFAFFCYFEWAPTEWELSRYIAIALFDLFVAISLRYFEKRIACKRKAFQSPTYKKSALKTSHKAQPGKEATSESYFAQFNNS
;
A
#
# COMPACT_ATOMS: atom_id res chain seq x y z
N ILE A 1 -12.61 1.88 1.93
CA ILE A 1 -12.06 3.10 1.29
C ILE A 1 -10.73 2.83 0.57
N PHE A 2 -9.64 2.44 1.24
CA PHE A 2 -8.37 2.16 0.53
C PHE A 2 -8.46 1.01 -0.48
N ILE A 3 -9.23 -0.05 -0.17
CA ILE A 3 -9.46 -1.18 -1.09
C ILE A 3 -10.22 -0.76 -2.33
N SER A 4 -11.24 0.06 -2.18
CA SER A 4 -12.04 0.58 -3.29
C SER A 4 -11.22 1.53 -4.18
N ILE A 5 -10.39 2.40 -3.60
CA ILE A 5 -9.51 3.29 -4.38
C ILE A 5 -8.44 2.48 -5.12
N TYR A 6 -7.88 1.42 -4.51
CA TYR A 6 -6.93 0.53 -5.19
C TYR A 6 -7.56 -0.23 -6.36
N ALA A 7 -8.74 -0.80 -6.15
CA ALA A 7 -9.49 -1.47 -7.20
C ALA A 7 -9.78 -0.51 -8.36
N TYR A 8 -10.23 0.71 -8.06
CA TYR A 8 -10.47 1.77 -9.04
C TYR A 8 -9.19 2.12 -9.82
N ASN A 9 -8.08 2.40 -9.13
CA ASN A 9 -6.80 2.72 -9.77
C ASN A 9 -6.27 1.58 -10.64
N ARG A 10 -6.51 0.32 -10.23
CA ARG A 10 -6.11 -0.86 -10.99
C ARG A 10 -6.94 -1.04 -12.26
N VAL A 11 -8.25 -0.76 -12.19
CA VAL A 11 -9.15 -0.77 -13.36
C VAL A 11 -8.77 0.36 -14.32
N LEU A 12 -8.55 1.57 -13.80
CA LEU A 12 -8.12 2.73 -14.58
C LEU A 12 -6.76 2.51 -15.28
N HIS A 13 -5.81 1.88 -14.60
CA HIS A 13 -4.53 1.53 -15.21
C HIS A 13 -4.70 0.54 -16.37
N LYS A 14 -5.61 -0.44 -16.25
CA LYS A 14 -5.94 -1.38 -17.34
C LYS A 14 -6.61 -0.68 -18.52
N SER A 15 -7.51 0.26 -18.29
CA SER A 15 -8.18 0.99 -19.38
C SER A 15 -7.23 1.94 -20.12
N ILE A 16 -6.28 2.56 -19.41
CA ILE A 16 -5.28 3.44 -20.04
C ILE A 16 -4.36 2.64 -20.95
N SER A 17 -3.95 1.42 -20.61
CA SER A 17 -3.12 0.60 -21.52
C SER A 17 -3.77 0.25 -22.87
N VAL A 18 -5.09 0.46 -23.01
CA VAL A 18 -5.84 0.13 -24.23
C VAL A 18 -6.12 1.37 -25.11
N SER A 19 -6.09 2.59 -24.54
CA SER A 19 -6.44 3.84 -25.25
C SER A 19 -5.22 4.71 -25.53
N VAL A 20 -4.68 4.65 -26.75
CA VAL A 20 -3.45 5.34 -27.17
C VAL A 20 -3.67 6.83 -27.50
N ASN A 21 -4.89 7.28 -27.80
CA ASN A 21 -5.17 8.59 -28.42
C ASN A 21 -5.24 9.81 -27.48
N GLY A 22 -4.89 9.68 -26.19
CA GLY A 22 -4.90 10.78 -25.21
C GLY A 22 -3.76 10.67 -24.19
N TYR A 23 -2.66 10.03 -24.59
CA TYR A 23 -1.59 9.58 -23.71
C TYR A 23 -0.70 10.73 -23.24
N SER A 24 -0.78 11.06 -21.95
CA SER A 24 0.29 11.82 -21.29
C SER A 24 1.15 10.84 -20.48
N VAL A 25 2.43 10.77 -20.82
CA VAL A 25 3.44 9.97 -20.11
C VAL A 25 3.43 10.28 -18.61
N ALA A 26 3.16 11.53 -18.21
CA ALA A 26 3.08 11.93 -16.81
C ALA A 26 1.94 11.22 -16.05
N LYS A 27 0.76 11.04 -16.67
CA LYS A 27 -0.41 10.42 -16.02
C LYS A 27 -0.18 8.93 -15.73
N THR A 28 0.49 8.20 -16.62
CA THR A 28 0.80 6.78 -16.38
C THR A 28 1.84 6.57 -15.29
N PHE A 29 2.84 7.46 -15.19
CA PHE A 29 3.79 7.43 -14.07
C PHE A 29 3.10 7.65 -12.72
N GLN A 30 2.25 8.66 -12.61
CA GLN A 30 1.50 8.97 -11.39
C GLN A 30 0.58 7.80 -10.95
N ILE A 31 -0.16 7.20 -11.88
CA ILE A 31 -1.06 6.08 -11.57
C ILE A 31 -0.26 4.84 -11.13
N ARG A 32 0.89 4.57 -11.77
CA ARG A 32 1.75 3.44 -11.43
C ARG A 32 2.37 3.61 -10.04
N GLU A 33 2.80 4.81 -9.69
CA GLU A 33 3.33 5.13 -8.37
C GLU A 33 2.24 5.01 -7.29
N ASN A 34 1.06 5.60 -7.52
CA ASN A 34 -0.08 5.48 -6.61
C ASN A 34 -0.50 4.02 -6.37
N CYS A 35 -0.49 3.19 -7.41
CA CYS A 35 -0.75 1.75 -7.27
C CYS A 35 0.29 1.06 -6.39
N ARG A 36 1.59 1.37 -6.54
CA ARG A 36 2.65 0.77 -5.71
C ARG A 36 2.61 1.23 -4.26
N ILE A 37 2.35 2.52 -4.03
CA ILE A 37 2.17 3.07 -2.68
C ILE A 37 1.01 2.35 -2.00
N MET A 38 -0.12 2.21 -2.70
CA MET A 38 -1.30 1.60 -2.10
C MET A 38 -1.16 0.09 -1.90
N GLU A 39 -0.44 -0.62 -2.77
CA GLU A 39 -0.06 -2.02 -2.55
C GLU A 39 0.83 -2.17 -1.31
N CYS A 40 1.78 -1.24 -1.10
CA CYS A 40 2.59 -1.20 0.10
C CYS A 40 1.74 -0.97 1.37
N MET A 41 0.85 0.01 1.33
CA MET A 41 -0.08 0.30 2.43
C MET A 41 -0.97 -0.91 2.75
N MET A 42 -1.54 -1.56 1.74
CA MET A 42 -2.35 -2.78 1.93
C MET A 42 -1.56 -3.94 2.52
N SER A 43 -0.31 -4.14 2.09
CA SER A 43 0.55 -5.19 2.62
C SER A 43 0.78 -5.04 4.13
N PHE A 44 0.64 -3.84 4.69
CA PHE A 44 0.75 -3.56 6.11
C PHE A 44 -0.61 -3.55 6.83
N LEU A 45 -1.60 -2.86 6.25
CA LEU A 45 -2.94 -2.67 6.83
C LEU A 45 -3.72 -3.98 6.95
N LEU A 46 -3.66 -4.87 5.97
CA LEU A 46 -4.43 -6.13 6.00
C LEU A 46 -4.04 -7.04 7.16
N PRO A 47 -2.76 -7.41 7.36
CA PRO A 47 -2.38 -8.27 8.48
C PRO A 47 -2.54 -7.59 9.84
N PHE A 48 -2.36 -6.26 9.91
CA PHE A 48 -2.63 -5.51 11.12
C PHE A 48 -4.12 -5.53 11.48
N GLY A 49 -5.01 -5.21 10.53
CA GLY A 49 -6.44 -5.25 10.75
C GLY A 49 -6.95 -6.64 11.12
N PHE A 50 -6.48 -7.69 10.43
CA PHE A 50 -6.83 -9.07 10.75
C PHE A 50 -6.37 -9.45 12.17
N SER A 51 -5.12 -9.12 12.53
CA SER A 51 -4.60 -9.42 13.86
C SER A 51 -5.38 -8.70 14.96
N SER A 52 -5.65 -7.40 14.80
CA SER A 52 -6.42 -6.62 15.76
C SER A 52 -7.86 -7.13 15.92
N SER A 53 -8.49 -7.60 14.83
CA SER A 53 -9.86 -8.13 14.89
C SER A 53 -9.97 -9.41 15.74
N ILE A 54 -8.96 -10.28 15.68
CA ILE A 54 -8.89 -11.49 16.51
C ILE A 54 -8.75 -11.10 17.98
N GLY A 55 -7.85 -10.16 18.29
CA GLY A 55 -7.68 -9.66 19.65
C GLY A 55 -8.97 -9.04 20.22
N PHE A 56 -9.67 -8.26 19.40
CA PHE A 56 -10.94 -7.66 19.78
C PHE A 56 -12.04 -8.71 20.02
N ALA A 57 -12.07 -9.79 19.25
CA ALA A 57 -13.02 -10.88 19.45
C ALA A 57 -12.85 -11.56 20.82
N PHE A 58 -11.60 -11.80 21.26
CA PHE A 58 -11.33 -12.32 22.60
C PHE A 58 -11.74 -11.35 23.71
N PHE A 59 -11.53 -10.05 23.51
CA PHE A 59 -11.98 -9.02 24.43
C PHE A 59 -13.52 -9.00 24.56
N CYS A 60 -14.25 -9.01 23.43
CA CYS A 60 -15.70 -9.10 23.44
C CYS A 60 -16.21 -10.38 24.11
N TYR A 61 -15.54 -11.51 23.87
CA TYR A 61 -15.89 -12.77 24.53
C TYR A 61 -15.72 -12.66 26.06
N PHE A 62 -14.63 -12.06 26.53
CA PHE A 62 -14.41 -11.86 27.95
C PHE A 62 -15.48 -10.98 28.61
N GLU A 63 -15.89 -9.90 27.94
CA GLU A 63 -16.88 -8.95 28.46
C GLU A 63 -18.30 -9.52 28.49
N TRP A 64 -18.69 -10.26 27.44
CA TRP A 64 -20.06 -10.79 27.32
C TRP A 64 -20.25 -12.22 27.83
N ALA A 65 -19.18 -12.92 28.22
CA ALA A 65 -19.30 -14.24 28.81
C ALA A 65 -20.01 -14.19 30.18
N PRO A 66 -20.94 -15.12 30.47
CA PRO A 66 -21.58 -15.24 31.77
C PRO A 66 -20.55 -15.43 32.90
N THR A 67 -20.88 -14.93 34.09
CA THR A 67 -20.02 -15.05 35.28
C THR A 67 -19.78 -16.50 35.70
N GLU A 68 -20.70 -17.42 35.41
CA GLU A 68 -20.52 -18.85 35.72
C GLU A 68 -19.39 -19.50 34.91
N TRP A 69 -18.91 -18.85 33.86
CA TRP A 69 -17.87 -19.38 32.97
C TRP A 69 -16.49 -18.77 33.26
N GLU A 70 -16.13 -18.62 34.53
CA GLU A 70 -14.85 -17.99 34.93
C GLU A 70 -13.64 -18.66 34.28
N LEU A 71 -13.63 -20.00 34.22
CA LEU A 71 -12.53 -20.75 33.60
C LEU A 71 -12.34 -20.38 32.12
N SER A 72 -13.43 -20.27 31.35
CA SER A 72 -13.33 -19.94 29.93
C SER A 72 -12.90 -18.49 29.71
N ARG A 73 -13.29 -17.57 30.61
CA ARG A 73 -12.85 -16.16 30.60
C ARG A 73 -11.35 -16.05 30.82
N TYR A 74 -10.79 -16.77 31.79
CA TYR A 74 -9.35 -16.79 32.02
C TYR A 74 -8.57 -17.44 30.87
N ILE A 75 -9.10 -18.52 30.28
CA ILE A 75 -8.50 -19.14 29.09
C ILE A 75 -8.50 -18.15 27.91
N ALA A 76 -9.58 -17.39 27.70
CA ALA A 76 -9.64 -16.39 26.63
C ALA A 76 -8.60 -15.28 26.82
N ILE A 77 -8.36 -14.82 28.06
CA ILE A 77 -7.30 -13.85 28.36
C ILE A 77 -5.92 -14.46 28.07
N ALA A 78 -5.65 -15.68 28.53
CA ALA A 78 -4.36 -16.33 28.28
C ALA A 78 -4.10 -16.53 26.77
N LEU A 79 -5.13 -16.87 26.00
CA LEU A 79 -5.06 -16.98 24.54
C LEU A 79 -4.84 -15.62 23.88
N PHE A 80 -5.46 -14.55 24.39
CA PHE A 80 -5.22 -13.19 23.93
C PHE A 80 -3.77 -12.77 24.16
N ASP A 81 -3.22 -12.97 25.36
CA ASP A 81 -1.83 -12.64 25.68
C ASP A 81 -0.84 -13.43 24.81
N LEU A 82 -1.08 -14.73 24.63
CA LEU A 82 -0.29 -15.57 23.73
C LEU A 82 -0.36 -15.07 22.29
N PHE A 83 -1.55 -14.70 21.82
CA PHE A 83 -1.75 -14.16 20.48
C PHE A 83 -1.03 -12.83 20.27
N VAL A 84 -1.07 -11.92 21.27
CA VAL A 84 -0.35 -10.64 21.24
C VAL A 84 1.16 -10.88 21.20
N ALA A 85 1.68 -11.78 22.03
CA ALA A 85 3.11 -12.13 22.05
C ALA A 85 3.60 -12.70 20.70
N ILE A 86 2.82 -13.61 20.10
CA ILE A 86 3.13 -14.18 18.78
C ILE A 86 3.06 -13.10 17.69
N SER A 87 2.02 -12.27 17.72
CA SER A 87 1.81 -11.20 16.75
C SER A 87 2.94 -10.17 16.79
N LEU A 88 3.36 -9.73 17.99
CA LEU A 88 4.50 -8.83 18.19
C LEU A 88 5.78 -9.38 17.55
N ARG A 89 6.15 -10.64 17.86
CA ARG A 89 7.34 -11.27 17.26
C ARG A 89 7.24 -11.42 15.75
N TYR A 90 6.05 -11.73 15.24
CA TYR A 90 5.81 -11.80 13.79
C TYR A 90 6.00 -10.42 13.14
N PHE A 91 5.43 -9.36 13.71
CA PHE A 91 5.56 -7.99 13.22
C PHE A 91 7.01 -7.51 13.23
N GLU A 92 7.76 -7.76 14.31
CA GLU A 92 9.18 -7.40 14.39
C GLU A 92 10.00 -8.05 13.26
N LYS A 93 9.86 -9.36 13.06
CA LYS A 93 10.53 -10.07 11.96
C LYS A 93 10.14 -9.52 10.59
N ARG A 94 8.86 -9.18 10.41
CA ARG A 94 8.35 -8.66 9.13
C ARG A 94 8.87 -7.25 8.84
N ILE A 95 8.93 -6.38 9.85
CA ILE A 95 9.52 -5.04 9.75
C ILE A 95 11.01 -5.15 9.43
N ALA A 96 11.74 -6.04 10.11
CA ALA A 96 13.16 -6.27 9.84
C ALA A 96 13.42 -6.76 8.40
N CYS A 97 12.60 -7.68 7.89
CA CYS A 97 12.71 -8.17 6.52
C CYS A 97 12.36 -7.10 5.48
N LYS A 98 11.28 -6.34 5.69
CA LYS A 98 10.86 -5.25 4.80
C LYS A 98 11.87 -4.09 4.78
N ARG A 99 12.51 -3.76 5.90
CA ARG A 99 13.63 -2.78 5.94
C ARG A 99 14.80 -3.20 5.05
N LYS A 100 15.12 -4.51 5.00
CA LYS A 100 16.16 -5.03 4.09
C LYS A 100 15.72 -5.01 2.62
N ALA A 101 14.43 -5.20 2.35
CA ALA A 101 13.87 -5.19 1.00
C ALA A 101 13.63 -3.78 0.42
N PHE A 102 13.45 -2.76 1.27
CA PHE A 102 13.33 -1.36 0.87
C PHE A 102 14.71 -0.74 0.57
N GLN A 103 15.52 -1.40 -0.26
CA GLN A 103 16.57 -0.69 -0.97
C GLN A 103 15.90 -0.01 -2.16
N SER A 104 16.01 1.31 -2.24
CA SER A 104 15.56 2.08 -3.40
C SER A 104 16.10 1.46 -4.68
N PRO A 105 15.28 1.27 -5.73
CA PRO A 105 15.79 0.74 -7.00
C PRO A 105 16.95 1.61 -7.45
N THR A 106 18.14 1.02 -7.52
CA THR A 106 19.35 1.71 -7.97
C THR A 106 19.20 1.94 -9.48
N TYR A 107 18.63 3.08 -9.86
CA TYR A 107 18.51 3.45 -11.26
C TYR A 107 19.92 3.63 -11.83
N LYS A 108 20.28 2.83 -12.85
CA LYS A 108 21.52 3.04 -13.59
C LYS A 108 21.45 4.42 -14.25
N LYS A 109 22.33 5.34 -13.87
CA LYS A 109 22.42 6.71 -14.42
C LYS A 109 22.47 6.73 -15.97
N SER A 110 22.91 5.65 -16.60
CA SER A 110 22.89 5.49 -18.06
C SER A 110 21.48 5.49 -18.65
N ALA A 111 20.51 4.83 -18.01
CA ALA A 111 19.12 4.80 -18.49
C ALA A 111 18.46 6.19 -18.45
N LEU A 112 18.82 7.01 -17.44
CA LEU A 112 18.34 8.39 -17.28
C LEU A 112 18.90 9.33 -18.37
N LYS A 113 20.16 9.10 -18.79
CA LYS A 113 20.78 9.83 -19.90
C LYS A 113 20.13 9.49 -21.24
N THR A 114 19.73 8.24 -21.45
CA THR A 114 19.09 7.81 -22.70
C THR A 114 17.68 8.39 -22.85
N SER A 115 16.90 8.46 -21.75
CA SER A 115 15.56 9.07 -21.77
C SER A 115 15.62 10.59 -22.00
N HIS A 116 16.63 11.28 -21.47
CA HIS A 116 16.85 12.71 -21.74
C HIS A 116 17.24 12.99 -23.20
N LYS A 117 17.94 12.06 -23.86
CA LYS A 117 18.30 12.19 -25.29
C LYS A 117 17.15 11.83 -26.23
N ALA A 118 16.18 11.04 -25.77
CA ALA A 118 15.00 10.65 -26.53
C ALA A 118 13.86 11.68 -26.47
N GLN A 119 14.02 12.78 -25.73
CA GLN A 119 13.05 13.88 -25.76
C GLN A 119 13.14 14.61 -27.09
N PRO A 120 12.05 14.67 -27.89
CA PRO A 120 12.01 15.50 -29.08
C PRO A 120 12.11 16.97 -28.67
N GLY A 121 13.11 17.69 -29.20
CA GLY A 121 13.21 19.15 -29.24
C GLY A 121 13.12 19.89 -27.90
N LYS A 122 14.17 20.65 -27.56
CA LYS A 122 14.26 21.53 -26.37
C LYS A 122 13.15 22.59 -26.26
N GLU A 123 12.30 22.74 -27.27
CA GLU A 123 11.21 23.72 -27.32
C GLU A 123 9.90 23.21 -26.69
N ALA A 124 9.68 21.88 -26.59
CA ALA A 124 8.38 21.33 -26.18
C ALA A 124 8.22 21.05 -24.66
N THR A 125 9.30 21.10 -23.89
CA THR A 125 9.33 20.54 -22.53
C THR A 125 9.12 21.52 -21.40
N SER A 126 9.38 22.83 -21.58
CA SER A 126 9.08 23.83 -20.54
C SER A 126 7.68 24.42 -20.65
N GLU A 127 7.11 24.50 -21.85
CA GLU A 127 5.78 25.09 -22.03
C GLU A 127 4.65 24.13 -21.64
N SER A 128 4.80 22.81 -21.86
CA SER A 128 3.71 21.85 -21.63
C SER A 128 3.38 21.57 -20.16
N TYR A 129 4.30 21.85 -19.22
CA TYR A 129 4.04 21.67 -17.79
C TYR A 129 3.22 22.83 -17.18
N PHE A 130 3.49 24.07 -17.61
CA PHE A 130 2.79 25.26 -17.09
C PHE A 130 1.55 25.64 -17.92
N ALA A 131 1.50 25.30 -19.21
CA ALA A 131 0.32 25.55 -20.04
C ALA A 131 -0.90 24.71 -19.62
N GLN A 132 -0.70 23.57 -18.93
CA GLN A 132 -1.80 22.76 -18.40
C GLN A 132 -2.55 23.41 -17.23
N PHE A 133 -1.93 24.36 -16.53
CA PHE A 133 -2.57 25.08 -15.40
C PHE A 133 -3.26 26.37 -15.82
N ASN A 134 -3.02 26.88 -17.02
CA ASN A 134 -3.58 28.16 -17.49
C ASN A 134 -4.87 28.01 -18.31
N ASN A 135 -5.32 26.79 -18.61
CA ASN A 135 -6.57 26.51 -19.33
C ASN A 135 -7.65 25.89 -18.42
N SER A 136 -7.66 26.22 -17.13
CA SER A 136 -8.74 25.87 -16.18
C SER A 136 -9.72 27.01 -16.02
#